data_AF-A0A6P0UZM6-F1
#
_entry.id   AF-A0A6P0UZM6-F1
#
_cell.length_a   1.000
_cell.length_b   1.000
_cell.length_c   1.000
_cell.angle_alpha   90.00
_cell.angle_beta   90.00
_cell.angle_gamma   90.00
#
_symmetry.space_group_name_H-M   'P 1'
#
loop_
_entity.id
_entity.type
_entity.pdbx_description
1 polymer ?
#
loop_
_entity_poly.entity_id
_entity_poly.type
_entity_poly.pdbx_seq_one_letter_code
_entity_poly.pdbx_strand_id
1 'polypeptide(L)'
;MVQRSLRQKLPLKPKFPLAKHRLLMGLFAIALTSSIIITPAVYPQSPSPTPSARQELEAEIREYAEFHVENEQPPKTQEVVNLLYPNEVGMEKREIANIYNKEYQKLKDAQDADLLHKIQNDLLKNLGWVSAAIFGILLIFRDVVTGWITKLFNTIGTGIYNRCAGSRLFRSISLKHYRQGLIEKHNQLKIPFRPNRPLSLRDIFVPLKVTGTKLGAATTDNAIEKAFGNVAANTSDRGNTVFQFLEDTLATSSEVKEQFSFVLV
;
A
#
# COMPACT_ATOMS: atom_id res chain seq x y z
N MET A 1 -12.39 42.15 48.77
CA MET A 1 -11.47 41.04 49.13
C MET A 1 -12.31 39.79 49.39
N VAL A 2 -12.10 38.76 48.56
CA VAL A 2 -12.29 37.31 48.83
C VAL A 2 -13.71 36.75 49.05
N GLN A 3 -14.24 36.16 47.96
CA GLN A 3 -15.16 35.02 47.93
C GLN A 3 -14.66 33.85 48.82
N ARG A 4 -15.57 33.09 49.44
CA ARG A 4 -15.40 31.63 49.57
C ARG A 4 -16.75 30.91 49.70
N SER A 5 -17.10 30.27 48.59
CA SER A 5 -18.26 29.43 48.34
C SER A 5 -18.24 28.13 49.15
N LEU A 6 -19.42 27.74 49.63
CA LEU A 6 -19.74 26.41 50.17
C LEU A 6 -19.38 25.31 49.16
N ARG A 7 -18.43 24.45 49.51
CA ARG A 7 -18.12 23.22 48.75
C ARG A 7 -19.12 22.14 49.11
N GLN A 8 -20.12 21.92 48.26
CA GLN A 8 -20.84 20.66 48.21
C GLN A 8 -19.88 19.54 47.80
N LYS A 9 -19.75 18.51 48.64
CA LYS A 9 -19.02 17.27 48.32
C LYS A 9 -19.89 16.41 47.40
N LEU A 10 -19.49 16.27 46.13
CA LEU A 10 -20.03 15.26 45.22
C LEU A 10 -19.56 13.86 45.66
N PRO A 11 -20.44 12.84 45.74
CA PRO A 11 -20.00 11.47 45.89
C PRO A 11 -19.38 10.98 44.58
N LEU A 12 -18.08 10.66 44.61
CA LEU A 12 -17.37 9.99 43.54
C LEU A 12 -17.90 8.56 43.41
N LYS A 13 -18.63 8.30 42.32
CA LYS A 13 -19.04 6.96 41.90
C LYS A 13 -17.83 6.25 41.30
N PRO A 14 -17.29 5.16 41.88
CA PRO A 14 -16.23 4.42 41.23
C PRO A 14 -16.81 3.67 40.04
N LYS A 15 -16.41 4.07 38.82
CA LYS A 15 -16.60 3.26 37.62
C LYS A 15 -15.28 2.56 37.30
N PHE A 16 -15.42 1.33 36.83
CA PHE A 16 -14.46 0.43 36.17
C PHE A 16 -14.00 -0.78 37.02
N PRO A 17 -14.60 -1.97 36.78
CA PRO A 17 -14.10 -3.23 37.36
C PRO A 17 -12.82 -3.67 36.64
N LEU A 18 -11.67 -3.39 37.25
CA LEU A 18 -10.31 -3.77 36.82
C LEU A 18 -10.05 -5.29 36.71
N ALA A 19 -11.01 -6.15 37.09
CA ALA A 19 -10.83 -7.59 37.15
C ALA A 19 -10.86 -8.28 35.77
N LYS A 20 -11.55 -7.72 34.77
CA LYS A 20 -11.80 -8.43 33.50
C LYS A 20 -10.57 -8.49 32.57
N HIS A 21 -9.64 -7.54 32.65
CA HIS A 21 -8.48 -7.47 31.74
C HIS A 21 -7.36 -8.45 32.10
N ARG A 22 -7.18 -8.81 33.38
CA ARG A 22 -6.14 -9.76 33.82
C ARG A 22 -6.50 -11.22 33.45
N LEU A 23 -7.79 -11.55 33.46
CA LEU A 23 -8.30 -12.87 33.08
C LEU A 23 -8.13 -13.13 31.58
N LEU A 24 -8.31 -12.08 30.75
CA LEU A 24 -8.13 -12.15 29.30
C LEU A 24 -6.67 -12.33 28.87
N MET A 25 -5.71 -11.72 29.58
CA MET A 25 -4.28 -11.92 29.28
C MET A 25 -3.79 -13.33 29.66
N GLY A 26 -4.36 -13.93 30.71
CA GLY A 26 -4.02 -15.30 31.12
C GLY A 26 -4.45 -16.36 30.10
N LEU A 27 -5.66 -16.23 29.53
CA LEU A 27 -6.16 -17.17 28.51
C LEU A 27 -5.35 -17.11 27.20
N PHE A 28 -4.85 -15.92 26.83
CA PHE A 28 -4.01 -15.74 25.66
C PHE A 28 -2.64 -16.43 25.80
N ALA A 29 -2.02 -16.37 26.98
CA ALA A 29 -0.72 -17.01 27.24
C ALA A 29 -0.79 -18.55 27.27
N ILE A 30 -1.91 -19.11 27.76
CA ILE A 30 -2.13 -20.57 27.79
C ILE A 30 -2.36 -21.10 26.36
N ALA A 31 -3.12 -20.38 25.54
CA ALA A 31 -3.34 -20.77 24.14
C ALA A 31 -2.04 -20.75 23.31
N LEU A 32 -1.09 -19.87 23.64
CA LEU A 32 0.17 -19.75 22.91
C LEU A 32 1.18 -20.87 23.24
N THR A 33 1.10 -21.45 24.44
CA THR A 33 2.05 -22.47 24.91
C THR A 33 1.63 -23.90 24.56
N SER A 34 0.34 -24.16 24.33
CA SER A 34 -0.15 -25.49 23.94
C SER A 34 0.14 -25.87 22.47
N SER A 35 0.75 -24.99 21.67
CA SER A 35 0.96 -25.19 20.23
C SER A 35 2.22 -26.00 19.86
N ILE A 36 3.04 -26.44 20.82
CA ILE A 36 4.45 -26.84 20.53
C ILE A 36 4.71 -28.36 20.54
N ILE A 37 3.74 -29.24 20.83
CA ILE A 37 4.05 -30.68 20.96
C ILE A 37 3.27 -31.51 19.93
N ILE A 38 3.86 -31.69 18.74
CA ILE A 38 3.44 -32.70 17.77
C ILE A 38 4.70 -33.41 17.25
N THR A 39 4.93 -34.65 17.68
CA THR A 39 5.98 -35.53 17.16
C THR A 39 5.38 -36.53 16.17
N PRO A 40 5.90 -36.66 14.94
CA PRO A 40 5.46 -37.69 14.00
C PRO A 40 6.04 -39.07 14.36
N ALA A 41 5.24 -40.13 14.15
CA ALA A 41 5.66 -41.52 14.27
C ALA A 41 6.31 -42.00 12.96
N VAL A 42 7.46 -42.68 13.06
CA VAL A 42 8.23 -43.22 11.93
C VAL A 42 7.78 -44.64 11.64
N TYR A 43 7.44 -44.93 10.39
CA TYR A 43 7.13 -46.28 9.90
C TYR A 43 8.34 -46.86 9.14
N PRO A 44 8.67 -48.16 9.33
CA PRO A 44 9.77 -48.81 8.62
C PRO A 44 9.36 -49.18 7.18
N GLN A 45 10.20 -48.79 6.21
CA GLN A 45 10.05 -49.17 4.80
C GLN A 45 10.70 -50.53 4.51
N SER A 46 10.06 -51.33 3.65
CA SER A 46 10.56 -52.62 3.17
C SER A 46 11.43 -52.44 1.91
N PRO A 47 12.49 -53.24 1.70
CA PRO A 47 13.42 -53.07 0.59
C PRO A 47 12.86 -53.58 -0.75
N SER A 48 13.09 -52.81 -1.81
CA SER A 48 12.74 -53.12 -3.21
C SER A 48 13.94 -53.73 -3.96
N PRO A 49 13.73 -54.53 -5.02
CA PRO A 49 14.75 -55.38 -5.64
C PRO A 49 15.76 -54.64 -6.51
N THR A 50 16.92 -55.28 -6.73
CA THR A 50 18.11 -54.75 -7.42
C THR A 50 17.85 -54.27 -8.85
N PRO A 51 18.09 -52.98 -9.16
CA PRO A 51 17.84 -52.38 -10.47
C PRO A 51 18.98 -52.61 -11.49
N SER A 52 18.63 -52.57 -12.78
CA SER A 52 19.58 -52.50 -13.91
C SER A 52 20.34 -51.17 -13.92
N ALA A 53 21.56 -51.09 -14.48
CA ALA A 53 22.40 -49.88 -14.48
C ALA A 53 21.69 -48.60 -15.02
N ARG A 54 20.77 -48.74 -15.99
CA ARG A 54 19.93 -47.62 -16.45
C ARG A 54 18.90 -47.20 -15.39
N GLN A 55 18.31 -48.17 -14.69
CA GLN A 55 17.34 -47.93 -13.63
C GLN A 55 18.00 -47.37 -12.37
N GLU A 56 19.26 -47.73 -12.11
CA GLU A 56 20.08 -47.15 -11.04
C GLU A 56 20.34 -45.67 -11.29
N LEU A 57 20.75 -45.30 -12.52
CA LEU A 57 20.91 -43.89 -12.89
C LEU A 57 19.57 -43.13 -12.82
N GLU A 58 18.46 -43.73 -13.26
CA GLU A 58 17.14 -43.12 -13.11
C GLU A 58 16.74 -42.96 -11.64
N ALA A 59 17.09 -43.90 -10.77
CA ALA A 59 16.83 -43.82 -9.33
C ALA A 59 17.64 -42.69 -8.70
N GLU A 60 18.93 -42.58 -9.05
CA GLU A 60 19.81 -41.49 -8.61
C GLU A 60 19.26 -40.12 -9.04
N ILE A 61 18.80 -39.98 -10.29
CA ILE A 61 18.16 -38.74 -10.76
C ILE A 61 16.91 -38.40 -9.92
N ARG A 62 16.10 -39.40 -9.56
CA ARG A 62 14.90 -39.22 -8.72
C ARG A 62 15.26 -38.86 -7.29
N GLU A 63 16.32 -39.45 -6.73
CA GLU A 63 16.83 -39.14 -5.40
C GLU A 63 17.31 -37.68 -5.30
N TYR A 64 18.03 -37.18 -6.31
CA TYR A 64 18.38 -35.76 -6.38
C TYR A 64 17.14 -34.85 -6.47
N ALA A 65 16.07 -35.29 -7.13
CA ALA A 65 14.82 -34.53 -7.18
C ALA A 65 14.13 -34.52 -5.81
N GLU A 66 14.07 -35.66 -5.13
CA GLU A 66 13.50 -35.81 -3.79
C GLU A 66 14.25 -34.98 -2.75
N PHE A 67 15.59 -35.10 -2.71
CA PHE A 67 16.44 -34.31 -1.82
C PHE A 67 16.22 -32.80 -1.99
N HIS A 68 16.13 -32.31 -3.24
CA HIS A 68 15.91 -30.89 -3.47
C HIS A 68 14.51 -30.43 -3.04
N VAL A 69 13.47 -31.25 -3.22
CA VAL A 69 12.10 -30.92 -2.78
C VAL A 69 11.97 -30.97 -1.26
N GLU A 70 12.55 -31.98 -0.60
CA GLU A 70 12.52 -32.13 0.86
C GLU A 70 13.24 -30.98 1.56
N ASN A 71 14.38 -30.52 0.99
CA ASN A 71 15.14 -29.40 1.52
C ASN A 71 14.66 -28.02 1.01
N GLU A 72 13.49 -27.95 0.37
CA GLU A 72 12.89 -26.72 -0.17
C GLU A 72 13.83 -25.92 -1.11
N GLN A 73 14.73 -26.60 -1.81
CA GLN A 73 15.68 -25.97 -2.71
C GLN A 73 15.07 -25.75 -4.10
N PRO A 74 15.40 -24.64 -4.79
CA PRO A 74 14.97 -24.45 -6.16
C PRO A 74 15.54 -25.55 -7.09
N PRO A 75 14.87 -25.86 -8.21
CA PRO A 75 15.31 -26.93 -9.09
C PRO A 75 16.70 -26.63 -9.67
N LYS A 76 17.64 -27.54 -9.45
CA LYS A 76 19.05 -27.42 -9.89
C LYS A 76 19.35 -28.32 -11.08
N THR A 77 18.54 -28.20 -12.13
CA THR A 77 18.61 -29.06 -13.32
C THR A 77 20.00 -29.09 -13.95
N GLN A 78 20.67 -27.94 -14.09
CA GLN A 78 21.98 -27.89 -14.72
C GLN A 78 23.09 -28.53 -13.87
N GLU A 79 22.99 -28.43 -12.55
CA GLU A 79 23.96 -29.05 -11.63
C GLU A 79 23.86 -30.58 -11.72
N VAL A 80 22.64 -31.12 -11.62
CA VAL A 80 22.38 -32.56 -11.75
C VAL A 80 22.80 -33.10 -13.11
N VAL A 81 22.51 -32.38 -14.20
CA VAL A 81 22.94 -32.77 -15.56
C VAL A 81 24.46 -32.78 -15.70
N ASN A 82 25.17 -31.84 -15.08
CA ASN A 82 26.63 -31.79 -15.14
C ASN A 82 27.30 -32.85 -14.26
N LEU A 83 26.66 -33.24 -13.16
CA LEU A 83 27.14 -34.31 -12.26
C LEU A 83 26.97 -35.70 -12.90
N LEU A 84 25.85 -35.93 -13.57
CA LEU A 84 25.47 -37.25 -14.10
C LEU A 84 25.82 -37.45 -15.58
N TYR A 85 26.49 -36.48 -16.21
CA TYR A 85 27.00 -36.59 -17.58
C TYR A 85 28.50 -36.29 -17.62
N PRO A 86 29.31 -37.12 -18.32
CA PRO A 86 28.94 -38.33 -19.07
C PRO A 86 28.65 -39.52 -18.15
N ASN A 87 27.76 -40.41 -18.57
CA ASN A 87 27.44 -41.65 -17.86
C ASN A 87 27.73 -42.88 -18.72
N GLU A 88 27.87 -44.04 -18.08
CA GLU A 88 28.19 -45.32 -18.72
C GLU A 88 27.05 -45.85 -19.60
N VAL A 89 25.83 -45.35 -19.39
CA VAL A 89 24.60 -45.81 -20.05
C VAL A 89 24.32 -45.01 -21.34
N GLY A 90 25.08 -43.95 -21.62
CA GLY A 90 24.92 -43.09 -22.80
C GLY A 90 23.66 -42.19 -22.78
N MET A 91 23.07 -41.94 -21.61
CA MET A 91 21.91 -41.08 -21.46
C MET A 91 22.27 -39.62 -21.81
N GLU A 92 21.47 -39.01 -22.68
CA GLU A 92 21.69 -37.64 -23.15
C GLU A 92 21.40 -36.61 -22.03
N LYS A 93 22.13 -35.50 -21.99
CA LYS A 93 21.89 -34.38 -21.05
C LYS A 93 20.41 -33.94 -20.99
N ARG A 94 19.73 -33.94 -22.14
CA ARG A 94 18.31 -33.57 -22.24
C ARG A 94 17.39 -34.59 -21.57
N GLU A 95 17.72 -35.88 -21.68
CA GLU A 95 16.95 -36.96 -21.05
C GLU A 95 17.08 -36.89 -19.52
N ILE A 96 18.29 -36.69 -19.00
CA ILE A 96 18.55 -36.46 -17.57
C ILE A 96 17.75 -35.26 -17.04
N ALA A 97 17.83 -34.12 -17.73
CA ALA A 97 17.12 -32.91 -17.36
C ALA A 97 15.60 -33.11 -17.30
N ASN A 98 15.04 -33.84 -18.27
CA ASN A 98 13.61 -34.10 -18.35
C ASN A 98 13.14 -35.01 -17.21
N ILE A 99 13.89 -36.07 -16.90
CA ILE A 99 13.55 -37.00 -15.81
C ILE A 99 13.58 -36.26 -14.47
N TYR A 100 14.65 -35.52 -14.21
CA TYR A 100 14.80 -34.71 -13.00
C TYR A 100 13.66 -33.70 -12.82
N ASN A 101 13.42 -32.86 -13.84
CA ASN A 101 12.41 -31.81 -13.75
C ASN A 101 11.00 -32.38 -13.58
N LYS A 102 10.69 -33.49 -14.26
CA LYS A 102 9.39 -34.15 -14.17
C LYS A 102 9.15 -34.70 -12.77
N GLU A 103 10.14 -35.36 -12.17
CA GLU A 103 9.99 -35.90 -10.82
C GLU A 103 9.95 -34.78 -9.78
N TYR A 104 10.80 -33.76 -9.92
CA TYR A 104 10.82 -32.59 -9.05
C TYR A 104 9.44 -31.90 -9.01
N GLN A 105 8.84 -31.62 -10.18
CA GLN A 105 7.52 -30.99 -10.25
C GLN A 105 6.43 -31.88 -9.65
N LYS A 106 6.44 -33.17 -9.97
CA LYS A 106 5.48 -34.14 -9.41
C LYS A 106 5.54 -34.21 -7.88
N LEU A 107 6.75 -34.22 -7.30
CA LEU A 107 6.94 -34.23 -5.85
C LEU A 107 6.54 -32.90 -5.22
N LYS A 108 6.86 -31.78 -5.88
CA LYS A 108 6.49 -30.44 -5.40
C LYS A 108 4.98 -30.24 -5.39
N ASP A 109 4.30 -30.62 -6.47
CA ASP A 109 2.84 -30.55 -6.57
C ASP A 109 2.17 -31.44 -5.51
N ALA A 110 2.71 -32.63 -5.24
CA ALA A 110 2.20 -33.53 -4.20
C ALA A 110 2.40 -32.95 -2.79
N GLN A 111 3.57 -32.38 -2.51
CA GLN A 111 3.87 -31.70 -1.24
C GLN A 111 2.95 -30.50 -1.03
N ASP A 112 2.78 -29.66 -2.05
CA ASP A 112 1.93 -28.48 -1.99
C ASP A 112 0.45 -28.85 -1.82
N ALA A 113 -0.01 -29.94 -2.46
CA ALA A 113 -1.35 -30.49 -2.25
C ALA A 113 -1.56 -31.01 -0.82
N ASP A 114 -0.59 -31.72 -0.25
CA ASP A 114 -0.64 -32.18 1.15
C ASP A 114 -0.66 -31.00 2.14
N LEU A 115 0.18 -29.97 1.90
CA LEU A 115 0.17 -28.73 2.69
C LEU A 115 -1.18 -28.01 2.58
N LEU A 116 -1.76 -27.90 1.40
CA LEU A 116 -3.06 -27.26 1.19
C LEU A 116 -4.18 -28.05 1.87
N HIS A 117 -4.17 -29.38 1.76
CA HIS A 117 -5.12 -30.25 2.45
C HIS A 117 -4.95 -30.22 3.97
N LYS A 118 -3.72 -30.11 4.47
CA LYS A 118 -3.42 -29.92 5.90
C LYS A 118 -3.93 -28.58 6.39
N ILE A 119 -3.70 -27.50 5.65
CA ILE A 119 -4.25 -26.17 5.96
C ILE A 119 -5.78 -26.20 5.90
N GLN A 120 -6.38 -26.83 4.89
CA GLN A 120 -7.83 -26.86 4.77
C GLN A 120 -8.47 -27.72 5.88
N ASN A 121 -7.94 -28.90 6.18
CA ASN A 121 -8.52 -29.78 7.18
C ASN A 121 -8.18 -29.35 8.62
N ASP A 122 -6.96 -28.88 8.87
CA ASP A 122 -6.55 -28.50 10.22
C ASP A 122 -6.96 -27.05 10.55
N LEU A 123 -6.93 -26.16 9.55
CA LEU A 123 -7.29 -24.76 9.76
C LEU A 123 -8.80 -24.53 9.56
N LEU A 124 -9.46 -25.02 8.50
CA LEU A 124 -10.89 -24.71 8.28
C LEU A 124 -11.85 -25.66 9.01
N LYS A 125 -11.48 -26.94 9.23
CA LYS A 125 -12.34 -27.91 9.93
C LYS A 125 -12.23 -27.78 11.44
N ASN A 126 -11.02 -27.64 12.00
CA ASN A 126 -10.85 -27.43 13.44
C ASN A 126 -11.10 -25.98 13.88
N LEU A 127 -10.84 -24.96 13.04
CA LEU A 127 -11.33 -23.60 13.31
C LEU A 127 -12.77 -23.38 12.82
N GLY A 128 -13.51 -24.36 12.33
CA GLY A 128 -14.92 -24.13 11.96
C GLY A 128 -15.73 -23.56 13.14
N TRP A 129 -15.60 -24.17 14.31
CA TRP A 129 -16.24 -23.68 15.54
C TRP A 129 -15.48 -22.50 16.18
N VAL A 130 -14.14 -22.48 16.12
CA VAL A 130 -13.33 -21.39 16.70
C VAL A 130 -13.55 -20.09 15.92
N SER A 131 -13.52 -20.15 14.60
CA SER A 131 -13.85 -19.03 13.72
C SER A 131 -15.30 -18.61 13.93
N ALA A 132 -16.26 -19.53 14.04
CA ALA A 132 -17.65 -19.18 14.36
C ALA A 132 -17.77 -18.49 15.72
N ALA A 133 -17.03 -18.92 16.74
CA ALA A 133 -16.99 -18.27 18.05
C ALA A 133 -16.32 -16.89 17.99
N ILE A 134 -15.21 -16.75 17.25
CA ILE A 134 -14.53 -15.48 17.02
C ILE A 134 -15.44 -14.52 16.25
N PHE A 135 -16.10 -14.97 15.17
CA PHE A 135 -17.07 -14.18 14.42
C PHE A 135 -18.27 -13.82 15.27
N GLY A 136 -18.75 -14.72 16.14
CA GLY A 136 -19.81 -14.43 17.11
C GLY A 136 -19.40 -13.30 18.08
N ILE A 137 -18.20 -13.39 18.65
CA ILE A 137 -17.63 -12.34 19.50
C ILE A 137 -17.46 -11.03 18.69
N LEU A 138 -16.95 -11.10 17.47
CA LEU A 138 -16.70 -9.95 16.60
C LEU A 138 -18.02 -9.25 16.20
N LEU A 139 -19.11 -10.01 16.03
CA LEU A 139 -20.45 -9.48 15.78
C LEU A 139 -21.05 -8.83 17.04
N ILE A 140 -20.87 -9.42 18.22
CA ILE A 140 -21.31 -8.82 19.50
C ILE A 140 -20.62 -7.47 19.72
N PHE A 141 -19.35 -7.36 19.35
CA PHE A 141 -18.56 -6.14 19.46
C PHE A 141 -18.48 -5.34 18.15
N ARG A 142 -19.37 -5.59 17.18
CA ARG A 142 -19.32 -4.97 15.85
C ARG A 142 -19.18 -3.45 15.93
N ASP A 143 -19.93 -2.80 16.81
CA ASP A 143 -19.92 -1.33 16.93
C ASP A 143 -18.60 -0.80 17.51
N VAL A 144 -17.97 -1.56 18.41
CA VAL A 144 -16.67 -1.21 19.02
C VAL A 144 -15.55 -1.45 18.01
N VAL A 145 -15.61 -2.59 17.31
CA VAL A 145 -14.63 -2.98 16.29
C VAL A 145 -14.68 -2.02 15.11
N THR A 146 -15.86 -1.69 14.59
CA THR A 146 -15.99 -0.72 13.48
C THR A 146 -15.51 0.67 13.88
N GLY A 147 -15.78 1.12 15.11
CA GLY A 147 -15.23 2.37 15.65
C GLY A 147 -13.70 2.36 15.75
N TRP A 148 -13.11 1.27 16.22
CA TRP A 148 -11.65 1.10 16.29
C TRP A 148 -11.00 1.03 14.90
N ILE A 149 -11.59 0.25 13.98
CA ILE A 149 -11.16 0.12 12.59
C ILE A 149 -11.19 1.49 11.90
N THR A 150 -12.26 2.26 12.09
CA THR A 150 -12.41 3.59 11.48
C THR A 150 -11.33 4.54 12.00
N LYS A 151 -11.04 4.52 13.31
CA LYS A 151 -9.92 5.28 13.89
C LYS A 151 -8.57 4.82 13.36
N LEU A 152 -8.36 3.51 13.21
CA LEU A 152 -7.14 2.94 12.66
C LEU A 152 -6.92 3.41 11.23
N PHE A 153 -7.92 3.28 10.36
CA PHE A 153 -7.86 3.74 8.97
C PHE A 153 -7.70 5.26 8.87
N ASN A 154 -8.36 6.04 9.72
CA ASN A 154 -8.19 7.49 9.72
C ASN A 154 -6.79 7.88 10.21
N THR A 155 -6.21 7.18 11.18
CA THR A 155 -4.86 7.44 11.70
C THR A 155 -3.79 7.04 10.68
N ILE A 156 -3.96 5.88 10.04
CA ILE A 156 -3.09 5.42 8.95
C ILE A 156 -3.21 6.37 7.77
N GLY A 157 -4.44 6.73 7.38
CA GLY A 157 -4.73 7.63 6.28
C GLY A 157 -4.14 9.02 6.50
N THR A 158 -4.29 9.60 7.70
CA THR A 158 -3.70 10.89 8.03
C THR A 158 -2.17 10.81 8.16
N GLY A 159 -1.62 9.73 8.70
CA GLY A 159 -0.17 9.51 8.78
C GLY A 159 0.48 9.38 7.40
N ILE A 160 -0.11 8.57 6.52
CA ILE A 160 0.32 8.43 5.12
C ILE A 160 0.10 9.73 4.38
N TYR A 161 -1.05 10.38 4.54
CA TYR A 161 -1.34 11.67 3.90
C TYR A 161 -0.33 12.74 4.30
N ASN A 162 -0.05 12.90 5.60
CA ASN A 162 0.94 13.88 6.08
C ASN A 162 2.36 13.56 5.60
N ARG A 163 2.69 12.27 5.45
CA ARG A 163 4.01 11.84 4.96
C ARG A 163 4.14 11.92 3.44
N CYS A 164 3.03 11.78 2.71
CA CYS A 164 2.99 11.68 1.25
C CYS A 164 2.44 12.92 0.54
N ALA A 165 1.85 13.90 1.25
CA ALA A 165 1.25 15.11 0.68
C ALA A 165 2.25 16.00 -0.09
N GLY A 166 3.56 15.83 0.13
CA GLY A 166 4.62 16.50 -0.63
C GLY A 166 5.28 15.65 -1.72
N SER A 167 4.90 14.37 -1.85
CA SER A 167 5.55 13.46 -2.81
C SER A 167 4.96 13.60 -4.21
N ARG A 168 5.82 13.48 -5.24
CA ARG A 168 5.42 13.60 -6.66
C ARG A 168 4.33 12.61 -7.07
N LEU A 169 4.28 11.43 -6.43
CA LEU A 169 3.35 10.35 -6.76
C LEU A 169 1.90 10.66 -6.36
N PHE A 170 1.69 11.43 -5.29
CA PHE A 170 0.35 11.76 -4.80
C PHE A 170 -0.11 13.16 -5.19
N ARG A 171 0.72 13.94 -5.91
CA ARG A 171 0.37 15.29 -6.38
C ARG A 171 -0.93 15.30 -7.19
N SER A 172 -1.14 14.32 -8.07
CA SER A 172 -2.35 14.22 -8.91
C SER A 172 -3.60 13.95 -8.08
N ILE A 173 -3.50 13.07 -7.08
CA ILE A 173 -4.60 12.69 -6.18
C ILE A 173 -4.95 13.87 -5.28
N SER A 174 -3.94 14.50 -4.67
CA SER A 174 -4.10 15.70 -3.84
C SER A 174 -4.71 16.85 -4.65
N LEU A 175 -4.24 17.11 -5.87
CA LEU A 175 -4.80 18.14 -6.75
C LEU A 175 -6.24 17.83 -7.15
N LYS A 176 -6.58 16.56 -7.40
CA LYS A 176 -7.95 16.14 -7.72
C LYS A 176 -8.89 16.43 -6.54
N HIS A 177 -8.51 16.02 -5.33
CA HIS A 177 -9.29 16.28 -4.13
C HIS A 177 -9.38 17.77 -3.79
N TYR A 178 -8.28 18.52 -3.95
CA TYR A 178 -8.27 19.96 -3.75
C TYR A 178 -9.19 20.69 -4.73
N ARG A 179 -9.12 20.37 -6.02
CA ARG A 179 -10.01 20.93 -7.04
C ARG A 179 -11.47 20.60 -6.74
N GLN A 180 -11.76 19.35 -6.38
CA GLN A 180 -13.11 18.93 -6.03
C GLN A 180 -13.63 19.66 -4.80
N GLY A 181 -12.81 19.80 -3.75
CA GLY A 181 -13.17 20.57 -2.54
C GLY A 181 -13.38 22.06 -2.81
N LEU A 182 -12.59 22.67 -3.71
CA LEU A 182 -12.81 24.04 -4.15
C LEU A 182 -14.12 24.21 -4.91
N ILE A 183 -14.42 23.29 -5.85
CA ILE A 183 -15.68 23.29 -6.60
C ILE A 183 -16.87 23.15 -5.65
N GLU A 184 -16.79 22.25 -4.67
CA GLU A 184 -17.85 22.05 -3.68
C GLU A 184 -18.06 23.32 -2.81
N LYS A 185 -16.96 23.85 -2.25
CA LYS A 185 -16.98 24.98 -1.33
C LYS A 185 -17.42 26.29 -2.00
N HIS A 186 -17.07 26.48 -3.27
CA HIS A 186 -17.36 27.71 -4.02
C HIS A 186 -18.45 27.49 -5.08
N ASN A 187 -19.15 26.36 -5.08
CA ASN A 187 -20.22 26.11 -6.05
C ASN A 187 -21.27 27.22 -6.03
N GLN A 188 -21.54 27.76 -4.83
CA GLN A 188 -22.46 28.84 -4.57
C GLN A 188 -21.72 30.08 -4.10
N LEU A 189 -21.64 31.11 -4.94
CA LEU A 189 -21.12 32.41 -4.57
C LEU A 189 -22.22 33.20 -3.85
N LYS A 190 -22.00 33.46 -2.56
CA LYS A 190 -22.87 34.37 -1.79
C LYS A 190 -22.50 35.81 -2.11
N ILE A 191 -23.41 36.52 -2.77
CA ILE A 191 -23.25 37.94 -3.06
C ILE A 191 -23.74 38.72 -1.83
N PRO A 192 -22.93 39.62 -1.23
CA PRO A 192 -23.30 40.33 -0.01
C PRO A 192 -24.60 41.15 -0.17
N PHE A 193 -24.89 41.64 -1.37
CA PHE A 193 -26.09 42.42 -1.68
C PHE A 193 -27.31 41.58 -2.09
N ARG A 194 -27.19 40.24 -2.13
CA ARG A 194 -28.31 39.33 -2.43
C ARG A 194 -28.22 38.05 -1.58
N PRO A 195 -28.42 38.14 -0.26
CA PRO A 195 -28.20 37.03 0.67
C PRO A 195 -29.09 35.80 0.40
N ASN A 196 -30.31 36.02 -0.13
CA ASN A 196 -31.31 34.96 -0.32
C ASN A 196 -31.28 34.29 -1.71
N ARG A 197 -30.29 34.62 -2.55
CA ARG A 197 -30.17 34.03 -3.90
C ARG A 197 -28.69 33.84 -4.25
N PRO A 198 -28.04 32.80 -3.72
CA PRO A 198 -26.67 32.48 -4.04
C PRO A 198 -26.54 32.14 -5.52
N LEU A 199 -25.38 32.46 -6.09
CA LEU A 199 -25.12 32.37 -7.50
C LEU A 199 -24.29 31.12 -7.82
N SER A 200 -24.79 30.25 -8.68
CA SER A 200 -24.07 29.05 -9.12
C SER A 200 -22.92 29.43 -10.05
N LEU A 201 -21.68 29.12 -9.67
CA LEU A 201 -20.51 29.45 -10.50
C LEU A 201 -20.47 28.68 -11.83
N ARG A 202 -21.13 27.51 -11.89
CA ARG A 202 -21.20 26.70 -13.12
C ARG A 202 -21.93 27.41 -14.24
N ASP A 203 -22.87 28.30 -13.89
CA ASP A 203 -23.76 28.94 -14.85
C ASP A 203 -23.16 30.24 -15.42
N ILE A 204 -22.03 30.72 -14.88
CA ILE A 204 -21.46 32.04 -15.19
C ILE A 204 -20.02 31.93 -15.71
N PHE A 205 -19.52 30.73 -15.98
CA PHE A 205 -18.20 30.59 -16.57
C PHE A 205 -18.19 31.18 -17.99
N VAL A 206 -17.79 32.45 -18.09
CA VAL A 206 -17.53 33.13 -19.35
C VAL A 206 -16.04 33.01 -19.62
N PRO A 207 -15.62 32.19 -20.60
CA PRO A 207 -14.21 32.17 -21.00
C PRO A 207 -13.86 33.55 -21.56
N LEU A 208 -12.99 34.28 -20.87
CA LEU A 208 -12.47 35.56 -21.33
C LEU A 208 -11.63 35.32 -22.59
N LYS A 209 -12.26 35.41 -23.76
CA LYS A 209 -11.55 35.53 -25.03
C LYS A 209 -11.05 36.96 -25.15
N VAL A 210 -9.82 37.19 -24.71
CA VAL A 210 -9.11 38.45 -25.00
C VAL A 210 -8.71 38.45 -26.47
N THR A 211 -9.54 39.08 -27.31
CA THR A 211 -9.23 39.35 -28.72
C THR A 211 -8.25 40.52 -28.77
N GLY A 212 -6.96 40.25 -28.55
CA GLY A 212 -6.00 41.35 -28.49
C GLY A 212 -4.58 40.99 -28.09
N THR A 213 -4.07 39.83 -28.50
CA THR A 213 -2.66 39.55 -28.82
C THR A 213 -2.58 38.06 -29.16
N LYS A 214 -2.31 37.73 -30.42
CA LYS A 214 -1.86 36.38 -30.78
C LYS A 214 -0.43 36.19 -30.26
N LEU A 215 -0.31 35.89 -28.96
CA LEU A 215 0.80 35.10 -28.46
C LEU A 215 0.26 33.72 -28.13
N GLY A 216 0.64 32.72 -28.93
CA GLY A 216 0.56 31.32 -28.55
C GLY A 216 -0.83 30.67 -28.62
N ALA A 217 -1.39 30.57 -29.83
CA ALA A 217 -2.29 29.45 -30.13
C ALA A 217 -1.47 28.16 -30.21
N ALA A 218 -1.00 27.70 -29.06
CA ALA A 218 -0.44 26.38 -28.84
C ALA A 218 -0.71 26.02 -27.38
N THR A 219 -1.29 24.85 -27.18
CA THR A 219 -1.46 24.15 -25.91
C THR A 219 -0.15 24.16 -25.09
N THR A 220 0.10 25.14 -24.21
CA THR A 220 1.45 25.35 -23.66
C THR A 220 1.52 26.06 -22.29
N ASP A 221 0.89 25.51 -21.24
CA ASP A 221 1.31 25.86 -19.87
C ASP A 221 2.80 25.53 -19.65
N ASN A 222 3.29 24.49 -20.31
CA ASN A 222 4.68 24.02 -20.22
C ASN A 222 5.67 24.83 -21.08
N ALA A 223 5.26 25.45 -22.19
CA ALA A 223 6.22 26.18 -23.05
C ALA A 223 6.48 27.59 -22.55
N ILE A 224 5.47 28.21 -21.92
CA ILE A 224 5.64 29.50 -21.26
C ILE A 224 6.56 29.31 -20.03
N GLU A 225 6.28 28.33 -19.17
CA GLU A 225 7.15 28.00 -18.02
C GLU A 225 8.57 27.62 -18.47
N LYS A 226 8.72 26.86 -19.56
CA LYS A 226 10.04 26.47 -20.10
C LYS A 226 10.76 27.64 -20.77
N ALA A 227 10.06 28.57 -21.41
CA ALA A 227 10.64 29.79 -21.95
C ALA A 227 11.14 30.71 -20.82
N PHE A 228 10.34 30.91 -19.76
CA PHE A 228 10.77 31.64 -18.57
C PHE A 228 11.93 30.95 -17.84
N GLY A 229 11.88 29.62 -17.71
CA GLY A 229 12.97 28.83 -17.14
C GLY A 229 14.26 28.93 -17.96
N ASN A 230 14.17 28.96 -19.29
CA ASN A 230 15.33 29.13 -20.16
C ASN A 230 15.91 30.55 -20.11
N VAL A 231 15.08 31.59 -19.93
CA VAL A 231 15.55 32.97 -19.74
C VAL A 231 16.18 33.14 -18.37
N ALA A 232 15.58 32.59 -17.30
CA ALA A 232 16.13 32.62 -15.95
C ALA A 232 17.42 31.77 -15.79
N ALA A 233 17.56 30.69 -16.56
CA ALA A 233 18.76 29.87 -16.59
C ALA A 233 19.87 30.43 -17.51
N ASN A 234 19.58 31.46 -18.30
CA ASN A 234 20.55 32.09 -19.18
C ASN A 234 21.36 33.15 -18.42
N THR A 235 22.52 32.75 -17.91
CA THR A 235 23.43 33.61 -17.13
C THR A 235 24.33 34.50 -17.99
N SER A 236 24.08 34.59 -19.31
CA SER A 236 24.78 35.56 -20.16
C SER A 236 24.32 36.98 -19.84
N ASP A 237 25.18 37.98 -20.10
CA ASP A 237 24.87 39.40 -19.85
C ASP A 237 23.55 39.83 -20.51
N ARG A 238 23.29 39.31 -21.71
CA ARG A 238 22.04 39.56 -22.45
C ARG A 238 20.83 38.90 -21.78
N GLY A 239 21.00 37.72 -21.17
CA GLY A 239 19.96 37.03 -20.40
C GLY A 239 19.59 37.79 -19.12
N ASN A 240 20.59 38.26 -18.38
CA ASN A 240 20.39 39.09 -17.18
C ASN A 240 19.68 40.41 -17.49
N THR A 241 20.01 41.05 -18.62
CA THR A 241 19.35 42.30 -19.03
C THR A 241 17.85 42.08 -19.31
N VAL A 242 17.49 40.97 -19.95
CA VAL A 242 16.09 40.62 -20.21
C VAL A 242 15.36 40.26 -18.92
N PHE A 243 16.04 39.57 -17.99
CA PHE A 243 15.47 39.23 -16.70
C PHE A 243 15.20 40.47 -15.83
N GLN A 244 16.16 41.40 -15.74
CA GLN A 244 15.98 42.68 -15.04
C GLN A 244 14.85 43.52 -15.64
N PHE A 245 14.77 43.59 -16.98
CA PHE A 245 13.65 44.27 -17.64
C PHE A 245 12.28 43.69 -17.25
N LEU A 246 12.17 42.36 -17.14
CA LEU A 246 10.93 41.70 -16.71
C LEU A 246 10.62 41.96 -15.24
N GLU A 247 11.63 41.96 -14.38
CA GLU A 247 11.53 42.28 -12.95
C GLU A 247 11.06 43.74 -12.74
N ASP A 248 11.68 44.70 -13.44
CA ASP A 248 11.33 46.11 -13.41
C ASP A 248 9.91 46.36 -13.94
N THR A 249 9.51 45.67 -15.02
CA THR A 249 8.15 45.78 -15.58
C THR A 249 7.10 45.26 -14.60
N LEU A 250 7.40 44.18 -13.88
CA LEU A 250 6.50 43.60 -12.87
C LEU A 250 6.40 44.48 -11.63
N ALA A 251 7.52 45.04 -11.15
CA ALA A 251 7.56 45.99 -10.05
C ALA A 251 6.77 47.27 -10.37
N THR A 252 6.97 47.84 -11.56
CA THR A 252 6.24 49.05 -12.01
C THR A 252 4.74 48.80 -12.12
N SER A 253 4.32 47.58 -12.49
CA SER A 253 2.89 47.22 -12.54
C SER A 253 2.20 47.22 -11.17
N SER A 254 2.98 47.07 -10.09
CA SER A 254 2.48 47.10 -8.71
C SER A 254 2.35 48.52 -8.15
N GLU A 255 3.21 49.46 -8.57
CA GLU A 255 3.12 50.87 -8.16
C GLU A 255 1.97 51.63 -8.81
N VAL A 256 1.63 51.31 -10.07
CA VAL A 256 0.44 51.87 -10.74
C VAL A 256 -0.86 51.51 -10.01
N LYS A 257 -0.86 50.43 -9.22
CA LYS A 257 -2.02 50.00 -8.44
C LYS A 257 -2.27 50.86 -7.19
N GLU A 258 -1.24 51.53 -6.65
CA GLU A 258 -1.39 52.42 -5.48
C GLU A 258 -1.80 53.85 -5.88
N GLN A 259 -1.34 54.37 -7.02
CA GLN A 259 -1.70 55.74 -7.44
C GLN A 259 -3.18 55.92 -7.83
N PHE A 260 -3.87 54.87 -8.27
CA PHE A 260 -5.32 54.94 -8.56
C PHE A 260 -6.21 54.78 -7.32
N SER A 261 -5.64 54.56 -6.12
CA SER A 261 -6.40 54.44 -4.88
C SER A 261 -6.63 55.78 -4.14
N PHE A 262 -5.97 56.87 -4.56
CA PHE A 262 -6.05 58.17 -3.87
C PHE A 262 -6.95 59.22 -4.55
N VAL A 263 -7.64 58.90 -5.66
CA VAL A 263 -8.47 59.87 -6.43
C VAL A 263 -9.98 59.61 -6.28
N LEU A 264 -10.40 58.69 -5.40
CA LEU A 264 -11.82 58.44 -5.12
C LEU A 264 -12.10 58.53 -3.62
N VAL A 265 -12.15 59.77 -3.11
CA VAL A 265 -12.89 60.17 -1.90
C VAL A 265 -13.90 61.23 -2.32
#